data_AF-A0A2T3L389-F1
#
_entry.id   AF-A0A2T3L389-F1
#
_cell.length_a   1.000
_cell.length_b   1.000
_cell.length_c   1.000
_cell.angle_alpha   90.00
_cell.angle_beta   90.00
_cell.angle_gamma   90.00
#
_symmetry.space_group_name_H-M   'P 1'
#
loop_
_entity.id
_entity.type
_entity.pdbx_description
1 polymer ?
#
loop_
_entity_poly.entity_id
_entity_poly.type
_entity_poly.pdbx_seq_one_letter_code
_entity_poly.pdbx_strand_id
1 'polypeptide(L)' 'MQIKDLKQGMWIECQQGVAEIISIDQAHNSVIIENRDDHTRNTIKYDDISDQPQLHTGCDSYY' A
#
# COMPACT_ATOMS: atom_id res chain seq x y z
N MET A 1 0.25 0.29 8.48
CA MET A 1 -1.14 0.51 8.07
C MET A 1 -1.97 -0.61 8.68
N GLN A 2 -3.19 -0.37 9.16
CA GLN A 2 -4.07 -1.52 9.39
C GLN A 2 -4.58 -1.99 8.03
N ILE A 3 -4.61 -3.30 7.80
CA ILE A 3 -5.08 -3.94 6.55
C ILE A 3 -6.46 -3.41 6.12
N LYS A 4 -7.25 -2.94 7.09
CA LYS A 4 -8.59 -2.37 6.91
C LYS A 4 -8.62 -1.05 6.13
N ASP A 5 -7.49 -0.37 5.97
CA ASP A 5 -7.40 0.92 5.28
C ASP A 5 -7.01 0.77 3.80
N LEU A 6 -6.53 -0.41 3.39
CA LEU A 6 -6.17 -0.71 2.00
C LEU A 6 -7.44 -0.82 1.15
N LYS A 7 -7.43 -0.12 0.01
CA LYS A 7 -8.54 -0.12 -0.95
C LYS A 7 -8.01 -0.35 -2.35
N GLN A 8 -8.83 -0.98 -3.19
CA GLN A 8 -8.56 -1.06 -4.62
C GLN A 8 -8.43 0.36 -5.21
N GLY A 9 -7.44 0.54 -6.09
CA GLY A 9 -7.06 1.84 -6.67
C GLY A 9 -6.15 2.70 -5.78
N MET A 10 -5.78 2.21 -4.59
CA MET A 10 -4.83 2.89 -3.72
C MET A 10 -3.40 2.66 -4.21
N TRP A 11 -2.58 3.70 -4.17
CA TRP A 11 -1.15 3.61 -4.40
C TRP A 11 -0.43 3.30 -3.10
N ILE A 12 0.45 2.31 -3.14
CA ILE A 12 1.25 1.86 -2.01
C ILE A 12 2.73 1.80 -2.37
N GLU A 13 3.58 1.91 -1.36
CA GLU A 13 5.00 1.60 -1.48
C GLU A 13 5.25 0.16 -1.02
N CYS A 14 6.02 -0.58 -1.81
CA CYS A 14 6.45 -1.94 -1.52
C CYS A 14 7.95 -2.07 -1.85
N GLN A 15 8.55 -3.22 -1.54
CA GLN A 15 9.99 -3.44 -1.80
C GLN A 15 10.40 -3.23 -3.27
N GLN A 16 9.45 -3.34 -4.20
CA GLN A 16 9.67 -3.21 -5.63
C GLN A 16 9.44 -1.78 -6.15
N GLY A 17 9.08 -0.85 -5.26
CA GLY A 17 8.75 0.53 -5.61
C GLY A 17 7.28 0.86 -5.36
N VAL A 18 6.74 1.79 -6.15
CA VAL A 18 5.37 2.27 -6.01
C VAL A 18 4.44 1.47 -6.92
N ALA A 19 3.35 0.96 -6.35
CA ALA A 19 2.41 0.13 -7.07
C ALA A 19 0.96 0.45 -6.71
N GLU A 20 0.05 0.23 -7.67
CA GLU A 20 -1.40 0.41 -7.49
C GLU A 20 -2.05 -0.92 -7.08
N ILE A 21 -2.95 -0.88 -6.10
CA ILE A 21 -3.73 -2.06 -5.70
C ILE A 21 -4.82 -2.32 -6.73
N ILE A 22 -4.67 -3.41 -7.49
CA ILE A 22 -5.66 -3.87 -8.47
C ILE A 22 -6.74 -4.70 -7.80
N SER A 23 -6.38 -5.52 -6.82
CA SER A 23 -7.32 -6.36 -6.08
C SER A 23 -6.79 -6.75 -4.72
N ILE A 24 -7.70 -7.02 -3.79
CA ILE A 24 -7.38 -7.40 -2.41
C ILE A 24 -7.96 -8.79 -2.15
N ASP A 25 -7.09 -9.74 -1.85
CA ASP A 25 -7.47 -11.08 -1.42
C ASP A 25 -7.38 -11.18 0.12
N GLN A 26 -8.55 -11.05 0.75
CA GLN A 26 -8.67 -11.17 2.19
C GLN A 26 -8.60 -12.61 2.68
N ALA A 27 -8.87 -13.61 1.83
CA ALA A 27 -8.83 -15.02 2.21
C ALA A 27 -7.39 -15.52 2.37
N HIS A 28 -6.48 -15.03 1.52
CA HIS A 28 -5.06 -15.42 1.52
C HIS A 28 -4.13 -14.37 2.11
N ASN A 29 -4.69 -13.28 2.63
CA ASN A 29 -3.95 -12.19 3.25
C ASN A 29 -2.93 -11.53 2.29
N SER A 30 -3.34 -11.32 1.03
CA SER A 30 -2.49 -10.84 -0.06
C SER A 30 -3.18 -9.82 -0.94
N VAL A 31 -2.41 -9.00 -1.64
CA VAL A 31 -2.90 -8.03 -2.61
C VAL A 31 -2.26 -8.24 -3.97
N ILE A 32 -3.04 -8.02 -5.01
CA ILE A 32 -2.55 -7.93 -6.38
C ILE A 32 -2.26 -6.46 -6.64
N ILE A 33 -1.00 -6.19 -6.97
CA ILE A 33 -0.51 -4.85 -7.25
C ILE A 33 0.00 -4.77 -8.69
N GLU A 34 -0.08 -3.59 -9.28
CA GLU A 34 0.53 -3.28 -10.56
C GLU A 34 1.61 -2.22 -10.35
N ASN A 35 2.85 -2.55 -10.71
CA ASN A 35 3.97 -1.62 -10.57
C ASN A 35 3.83 -0.47 -11.57
N ARG A 36 4.09 0.75 -11.10
CA ARG A 36 3.98 1.97 -11.91
C ARG A 36 4.95 2.01 -13.09
N ASP A 37 6.16 1.49 -12.92
CA ASP A 37 7.25 1.73 -13.87
C ASP A 37 7.24 0.75 -15.04
N ASP A 38 6.85 -0.51 -14.79
CA ASP A 38 6.89 -1.59 -15.79
C ASP A 38 5.51 -2.22 -16.07
N HIS A 39 4.45 -1.74 -15.40
CA HIS A 39 3.09 -2.29 -15.48
C HIS A 39 3.00 -3.79 -15.19
N THR A 40 3.98 -4.35 -14.46
CA THR A 40 3.97 -5.75 -14.08
C THR A 40 3.04 -5.96 -12.90
N ARG A 41 2.33 -7.09 -12.93
CA ARG A 41 1.41 -7.47 -11.85
C ARG A 41 2.05 -8.49 -10.95
N ASN A 42 2.09 -8.16 -9.66
CA ASN A 42 2.66 -9.01 -8.64
C ASN A 42 1.65 -9.22 -7.52
N THR A 43 1.65 -10.42 -6.96
CA THR A 43 0.91 -10.72 -5.73
C THR A 43 1.88 -10.61 -4.56
N ILE A 44 1.62 -9.67 -3.66
CA ILE A 44 2.44 -9.47 -2.46
C ILE A 44 1.59 -9.71 -1.20
N LYS A 45 2.24 -10.09 -0.11
CA LYS A 45 1.55 -10.19 1.18
C LYS A 45 1.43 -8.79 1.78
N TYR A 46 0.48 -8.62 2.70
CA TYR A 46 0.36 -7.34 3.42
C TYR A 46 1.63 -6.97 4.19
N ASP A 47 2.41 -7.95 4.66
CA ASP A 47 3.68 -7.73 5.35
C ASP A 47 4.77 -7.10 4.45
N ASP A 48 4.64 -7.25 3.12
CA ASP A 48 5.58 -6.69 2.15
C ASP A 48 5.22 -5.26 1.72
N ILE A 49 4.06 -4.76 2.16
CA ILE A 49 3.64 -3.38 1.94
C ILE A 49 4.36 -2.51 2.97
N SER A 50 5.32 -1.73 2.50
CA SER A 50 6.06 -0.79 3.32
C SER A 50 5.16 0.41 3.59
N ASP A 51 4.50 0.40 4.74
CA ASP A 51 3.81 1.59 5.22
C ASP A 51 4.87 2.62 5.60
N GLN A 52 5.04 3.64 4.77
CA GLN A 52 5.54 4.92 5.25
C GLN A 52 4.32 5.70 5.73
N PRO A 53 3.97 5.64 7.03
CA PRO A 53 3.06 6.61 7.57
C PRO A 53 3.73 7.97 7.38
N GLN A 54 3.31 8.70 6.35
CA GLN A 54 3.49 10.15 6.25
C GLN A 54 2.58 10.81 7.33
N LEU A 55 2.62 10.31 8.57
CA LEU A 55 2.21 11.11 9.70
C LEU A 55 3.33 12.12 9.91
N HIS A 56 3.09 13.32 9.40
CA HIS A 56 3.46 14.51 10.16
C HIS A 56 2.67 14.46 11.48
N THR A 57 3.14 13.69 12.46
CA THR A 57 2.84 13.87 13.89
C THR A 57 3.50 15.18 14.34
N GLY A 58 2.97 16.31 13.90
CA GLY A 58 3.62 17.60 14.14
C GLY A 58 2.84 18.83 13.69
N CYS A 59 1.51 18.80 13.74
CA CYS A 59 0.74 20.04 13.67
C CYS A 59 -0.33 20.08 14.77
N ASP A 60 0.09 19.76 16.00
CA ASP A 60 -0.59 20.27 17.18
C ASP A 60 -0.03 21.66 17.47
N SER A 61 -0.89 22.67 17.39
CA SER A 61 -0.71 24.08 17.75
C SER A 61 -0.38 25.04 16.61
N TYR A 62 -1.41 25.77 16.18
CA TYR A 62 -1.28 27.22 16.04
C TYR A 62 -2.34 27.90 16.92
N TYR A 63 -1.83 28.75 17.80
CA TYR A 63 -2.51 29.61 18.77
C TYR A 63 -3.60 30.48 18.14
#